data_AF-A0A0H5RE29-F1
#
_entry.id   AF-A0A0H5RE29-F1
#
_cell.length_a   1.000
_cell.length_b   1.000
_cell.length_c   1.000
_cell.angle_alpha   90.00
_cell.angle_beta   90.00
_cell.angle_gamma   90.00
#
_symmetry.space_group_name_H-M   'P 1'
#
loop_
_entity.id
_entity.type
_entity.pdbx_description
1 polymer ?
#
loop_
_entity_poly.entity_id
_entity_poly.type
_entity_poly.pdbx_seq_one_letter_code
_entity_poly.pdbx_strand_id
1 'polypeptide(L)'
;MQSHVVYGHFDTVEDQRKKIIEAIEEYPVYWSAKRSVKELCMKQTVSEIEGSIESLLFRSPLAPRLESVIHFIDRNANHSREYKFAGVDDRYEPLDFVEKLRMQWDSRMRYQLRAIASHQKRPLLMPRIRPSRDRDQEEQFPSHLIYSWTDLLNEIENLSNPNAASSAENNITGFGSVKLCLRTPTLDLLRRRYCQLSPNIRHVGLDDELSGLGWFRSQQNSDGERLLNDTRTSTAELMVYAQTGIPASLRPRFWKRILGVWSSERDLAHYEKLISQVRRWDMITDDLYRLEVQETTDNAAYFVFEDMLDEMMLAFSRDSWVPRNSILPLSVAPLTTNIFDDSENSQIIPSNSHQPPQFVPVQKSLTAMENSGLELNDQGDTIIPPCQIVPFHLQVMLAAPLCYLFQQAEQTYFVYRQMYARYFCRLHLISSRKDTIIYLCKLFEDLVQSDSPQVFYHAVEAGLPPLRVVFPWLFTAFSGYLAVDQVLILWDRILAYDSLELLSVLAAAIFVFRSKSVMNASSGDEIRDIFEDGAHFRVLPLLQHFLFDSSR
;
A
#
# COMPACT_ATOMS: atom_id res chain seq x y z
N MET A 1 -0.73 14.55 -16.39
CA MET A 1 0.04 13.31 -16.11
C MET A 1 1.33 13.74 -15.46
N GLN A 2 1.74 13.09 -14.37
CA GLN A 2 3.08 13.27 -13.80
C GLN A 2 4.01 12.29 -14.53
N SER A 3 5.11 12.78 -15.10
CA SER A 3 6.13 11.97 -15.75
C SER A 3 6.89 11.18 -14.68
N HIS A 4 6.98 9.87 -14.89
CA HIS A 4 7.80 9.01 -14.05
C HIS A 4 9.25 9.17 -14.45
N VAL A 5 10.07 9.67 -13.53
CA VAL A 5 11.51 9.74 -13.73
C VAL A 5 12.10 8.35 -13.60
N VAL A 6 12.89 7.97 -14.60
CA VAL A 6 13.57 6.68 -14.58
C VAL A 6 15.05 6.87 -14.89
N TYR A 7 15.90 6.43 -13.96
CA TYR A 7 17.35 6.45 -14.16
C TYR A 7 17.81 5.34 -15.08
N GLY A 8 18.63 5.68 -16.06
CA GLY A 8 19.40 4.74 -16.86
C GLY A 8 20.57 4.17 -16.08
N HIS A 9 21.06 3.00 -16.51
CA HIS A 9 22.19 2.35 -15.84
C HIS A 9 23.47 3.21 -15.90
N PHE A 10 23.70 3.83 -17.06
CA PHE A 10 24.84 4.70 -17.35
C PHE A 10 24.56 6.19 -17.09
N ASP A 11 23.41 6.52 -16.50
CA ASP A 11 23.14 7.90 -16.14
C ASP A 11 24.17 8.37 -15.11
N THR A 12 24.89 9.43 -15.48
CA THR A 12 25.73 10.18 -14.55
C THR A 12 24.86 10.91 -13.53
N VAL A 13 25.47 11.43 -12.46
CA VAL A 13 24.74 12.26 -11.49
C VAL A 13 24.13 13.49 -12.17
N GLU A 14 24.82 14.05 -13.17
CA GLU A 14 24.33 15.15 -14.00
C GLU A 14 23.10 14.76 -14.82
N ASP A 15 23.07 13.56 -15.41
CA ASP A 15 21.92 13.06 -16.17
C ASP A 15 20.71 12.85 -15.26
N GLN A 16 20.92 12.27 -14.07
CA GLN A 16 19.87 12.08 -13.06
C GLN A 16 19.29 13.42 -12.63
N ARG A 17 20.16 14.40 -12.33
CA ARG A 17 19.75 15.76 -11.96
C ARG A 17 18.93 16.41 -13.06
N LYS A 18 19.33 16.27 -14.32
CA LYS A 18 18.57 16.82 -15.46
C LYS A 18 17.16 16.23 -15.54
N LYS A 19 17.03 14.91 -15.40
CA LYS A 19 15.73 14.23 -15.39
C LYS A 19 14.84 14.66 -14.23
N ILE A 20 15.41 14.84 -13.04
CA ILE A 20 14.67 15.39 -11.88
C ILE A 20 14.19 16.82 -12.19
N ILE A 21 15.04 17.67 -12.76
CA ILE A 21 14.69 19.06 -13.10
C ILE A 21 13.54 19.08 -14.12
N GLU A 22 13.56 18.22 -15.13
CA GLU A 22 12.47 18.14 -16.11
C GLU A 22 11.16 17.70 -15.44
N ALA A 23 11.20 16.72 -14.55
CA ALA A 23 9.99 16.21 -13.90
C ALA A 23 9.41 17.16 -12.84
N ILE A 24 10.25 17.91 -12.11
CA ILE A 24 9.77 18.80 -11.05
C ILE A 24 8.88 19.93 -11.60
N GLU A 25 9.06 20.32 -12.86
CA GLU A 25 8.25 21.37 -13.50
C GLU A 25 6.78 20.96 -13.66
N GLU A 26 6.47 19.67 -13.61
CA GLU A 26 5.09 19.17 -13.64
C GLU A 26 4.41 19.27 -12.27
N TYR A 27 5.19 19.48 -11.20
CA TYR A 27 4.66 19.58 -9.85
C TYR A 27 4.22 21.01 -9.53
N PRO A 28 3.01 21.21 -8.97
CA PRO A 28 2.51 22.55 -8.65
C PRO A 28 3.41 23.31 -7.66
N VAL A 29 4.06 22.59 -6.75
CA VAL A 29 4.98 23.19 -5.78
C VAL A 29 6.12 23.94 -6.45
N TYR A 30 6.63 23.47 -7.60
CA TYR A 30 7.70 24.15 -8.33
C TYR A 30 7.25 25.55 -8.76
N TRP A 31 6.05 25.65 -9.36
CA TRP A 31 5.51 26.93 -9.81
C TRP A 31 5.16 27.86 -8.65
N SER A 32 4.65 27.32 -7.54
CA SER A 32 4.41 28.09 -6.32
C SER A 32 5.72 28.62 -5.72
N ALA A 33 6.76 27.78 -5.65
CA ALA A 33 8.09 28.18 -5.16
C ALA A 33 8.71 29.24 -6.06
N LYS A 34 8.66 29.05 -7.38
CA LYS A 34 9.12 30.02 -8.39
C LYS A 34 8.42 31.37 -8.25
N ARG A 35 7.10 31.38 -8.02
CA ARG A 35 6.33 32.60 -7.75
C ARG A 35 6.76 33.27 -6.44
N SER A 36 6.90 32.49 -5.36
CA SER A 36 7.34 32.99 -4.06
C SER A 36 8.73 33.65 -4.14
N VAL A 37 9.68 33.01 -4.83
CA VAL A 37 11.02 33.58 -5.06
C VAL A 37 10.94 34.85 -5.91
N LYS A 38 10.13 34.86 -6.98
CA LYS A 38 9.90 36.06 -7.80
C LYS A 38 9.38 37.24 -6.98
N GLU A 39 8.42 37.01 -6.10
CA GLU A 39 7.87 38.04 -5.20
C GLU A 39 8.91 38.54 -4.19
N LEU A 40 9.80 37.66 -3.69
CA LEU A 40 10.91 38.06 -2.83
C LEU A 40 11.94 38.90 -3.59
N CYS A 41 12.26 38.55 -4.83
CA CYS A 41 13.15 39.34 -5.69
C CYS A 41 12.58 40.74 -5.98
N MET A 42 11.26 40.87 -6.17
CA MET A 42 10.60 42.16 -6.39
C MET A 42 10.69 43.12 -5.19
N LYS A 43 11.04 42.60 -4.00
CA LYS A 43 11.19 43.38 -2.76
C LYS A 43 12.65 43.75 -2.45
N GLN A 44 13.60 43.37 -3.32
CA GLN A 44 15.04 43.59 -3.14
C GLN A 44 15.63 44.51 -4.21
N THR A 45 16.79 45.10 -3.91
CA THR A 45 17.53 45.93 -4.87
C THR A 45 18.34 45.06 -5.84
N VAL A 46 18.63 45.56 -7.04
CA VAL A 46 19.25 44.77 -8.13
C VAL A 46 20.63 44.20 -7.73
N SER A 47 21.40 44.90 -6.87
CA SER A 47 22.71 44.41 -6.40
C SER A 47 22.62 43.29 -5.35
N GLU A 48 21.45 43.05 -4.77
CA GLU A 48 21.23 41.99 -3.77
C GLU A 48 20.84 40.65 -4.39
N ILE A 49 20.56 40.59 -5.71
CA ILE A 49 19.94 39.42 -6.36
C ILE A 49 20.97 38.42 -6.91
N GLU A 50 22.11 38.89 -7.43
CA GLU A 50 23.05 38.05 -8.23
C GLU A 50 23.81 36.97 -7.44
N GLY A 51 23.80 37.02 -6.10
CA GLY A 51 24.31 35.95 -5.22
C GLY A 51 23.25 35.29 -4.32
N SER A 52 21.98 35.61 -4.52
CA SER A 52 20.94 35.48 -3.48
C SER A 52 19.79 34.54 -3.83
N ILE A 53 19.59 34.13 -5.09
CA ILE A 53 18.43 33.30 -5.47
C ILE A 53 18.33 32.00 -4.65
N GLU A 54 19.46 31.34 -4.41
CA GLU A 54 19.50 30.16 -3.54
C GLU A 54 19.12 30.51 -2.09
N SER A 55 19.66 31.60 -1.55
CA SER A 55 19.28 32.11 -0.23
C SER A 55 17.80 32.52 -0.14
N LEU A 56 17.22 33.03 -1.24
CA LEU A 56 15.81 33.42 -1.33
C LEU A 56 14.90 32.20 -1.44
N LEU A 57 15.33 31.16 -2.14
CA LEU A 57 14.63 29.88 -2.14
C LEU A 57 14.60 29.31 -0.73
N PHE A 58 15.73 29.29 -0.01
CA PHE A 58 15.76 28.84 1.39
C PHE A 58 14.90 29.69 2.35
N ARG A 59 14.67 30.97 2.03
CA ARG A 59 13.74 31.84 2.76
C ARG A 59 12.28 31.65 2.35
N SER A 60 12.01 30.97 1.24
CA SER A 60 10.66 30.65 0.83
C SER A 60 10.07 29.57 1.74
N PRO A 61 8.83 29.73 2.23
CA PRO A 61 8.17 28.69 3.03
C PRO A 61 7.90 27.40 2.22
N LEU A 62 8.11 27.43 0.90
CA LEU A 62 7.90 26.30 0.00
C LEU A 62 9.17 25.48 -0.27
N ALA A 63 10.36 25.93 0.15
CA ALA A 63 11.61 25.17 -0.02
C ALA A 63 11.56 23.76 0.58
N PRO A 64 11.12 23.53 1.82
CA PRO A 64 11.08 22.19 2.40
C PRO A 64 10.14 21.26 1.62
N ARG A 65 9.06 21.82 1.07
CA ARG A 65 8.10 21.09 0.25
C ARG A 65 8.71 20.70 -1.10
N LEU A 66 9.49 21.60 -1.70
CA LEU A 66 10.19 21.35 -2.95
C LEU A 66 11.27 20.27 -2.79
N GLU A 67 12.09 20.37 -1.72
CA GLU A 67 13.10 19.35 -1.39
C GLU A 67 12.47 17.98 -1.14
N SER A 68 11.35 17.93 -0.43
CA SER A 68 10.64 16.67 -0.19
C SER A 68 10.11 16.06 -1.48
N VAL A 69 9.65 16.88 -2.44
CA VAL A 69 9.23 16.41 -3.77
C VAL A 69 10.42 15.94 -4.60
N ILE A 70 11.56 16.65 -4.58
CA ILE A 70 12.80 16.22 -5.24
C ILE A 70 13.23 14.86 -4.70
N HIS A 71 13.30 14.73 -3.38
CA HIS A 71 13.65 13.47 -2.73
C HIS A 71 12.67 12.37 -3.09
N PHE A 72 11.36 12.65 -3.15
CA PHE A 72 10.36 11.66 -3.56
C PHE A 72 10.57 11.19 -5.01
N ILE A 73 10.80 12.11 -5.95
CA ILE A 73 11.06 11.79 -7.35
C ILE A 73 12.34 10.96 -7.47
N ASP A 74 13.43 11.41 -6.85
CA ASP A 74 14.73 10.74 -6.86
C ASP A 74 14.64 9.33 -6.26
N ARG A 75 13.98 9.21 -5.10
CA ARG A 75 13.74 7.94 -4.41
C ARG A 75 12.95 6.97 -5.30
N ASN A 76 11.88 7.42 -5.95
CA ASN A 76 11.09 6.56 -6.84
C ASN A 76 11.89 6.14 -8.09
N ALA A 77 12.69 7.05 -8.66
CA ALA A 77 13.56 6.76 -9.79
C ALA A 77 14.67 5.75 -9.42
N ASN A 78 15.22 5.84 -8.21
CA ASN A 78 16.19 4.90 -7.67
C ASN A 78 15.59 3.51 -7.43
N HIS A 79 14.33 3.43 -6.96
CA HIS A 79 13.61 2.17 -6.92
C HIS A 79 13.58 1.53 -8.30
N SER A 80 13.10 2.25 -9.32
CA SER A 80 13.10 1.76 -10.70
C SER A 80 14.50 1.35 -11.20
N ARG A 81 15.56 2.06 -10.77
CA ARG A 81 16.96 1.74 -11.12
C ARG A 81 17.43 0.38 -10.56
N GLU A 82 17.07 0.00 -9.33
CA GLU A 82 17.41 -1.33 -8.78
C GLU A 82 16.85 -2.47 -9.63
N TYR A 83 15.72 -2.25 -10.32
CA TYR A 83 15.06 -3.27 -11.16
C TYR A 83 15.60 -3.34 -12.60
N LYS A 84 16.46 -2.41 -13.04
CA LYS A 84 17.02 -2.34 -14.41
C LYS A 84 18.21 -3.26 -14.71
N PHE A 85 18.48 -4.26 -13.87
CA PHE A 85 19.44 -5.32 -14.24
C PHE A 85 18.96 -6.20 -15.41
N ALA A 86 17.70 -6.08 -15.86
CA ALA A 86 17.17 -6.71 -17.06
C ALA A 86 16.81 -5.63 -18.10
N GLY A 87 17.57 -5.55 -19.20
CA GLY A 87 17.54 -4.45 -20.19
C GLY A 87 16.29 -4.33 -21.08
N VAL A 88 15.07 -4.35 -20.54
CA VAL A 88 13.82 -4.13 -21.29
C VAL A 88 12.86 -3.26 -20.45
N ASP A 89 11.97 -2.53 -21.12
CA ASP A 89 10.99 -1.56 -20.58
C ASP A 89 10.40 -1.93 -19.19
N ASP A 90 10.43 -0.96 -18.26
CA ASP A 90 10.38 -1.05 -16.78
C ASP A 90 9.05 -1.58 -16.18
N ARG A 91 8.10 -1.99 -17.04
CA ARG A 91 6.77 -2.49 -16.66
C ARG A 91 6.64 -4.01 -16.74
N TYR A 92 7.66 -4.69 -17.27
CA TYR A 92 7.60 -6.13 -17.47
C TYR A 92 7.89 -6.90 -16.17
N GLU A 93 7.13 -7.96 -15.95
CA GLU A 93 7.40 -8.92 -14.89
C GLU A 93 8.68 -9.71 -15.25
N PRO A 94 9.71 -9.79 -14.38
CA PRO A 94 11.00 -10.40 -14.74
C PRO A 94 10.93 -11.86 -15.20
N LEU A 95 9.93 -12.60 -14.74
CA LEU A 95 9.73 -14.01 -15.06
C LEU A 95 8.44 -14.17 -15.88
N ASP A 96 8.55 -14.46 -17.18
CA ASP A 96 7.40 -14.58 -18.10
C ASP A 96 6.28 -15.51 -17.60
N PHE A 97 6.63 -16.60 -16.90
CA PHE A 97 5.63 -17.53 -16.38
C PHE A 97 4.90 -16.97 -15.14
N VAL A 98 5.55 -16.12 -14.36
CA VAL A 98 4.90 -15.34 -13.27
C VAL A 98 3.99 -14.29 -13.89
N GLU A 99 4.38 -13.69 -15.02
CA GLU A 99 3.53 -12.75 -15.74
C GLU A 99 2.25 -13.41 -16.25
N LYS A 100 2.38 -14.60 -16.85
CA LYS A 100 1.23 -15.40 -17.31
C LYS A 100 0.30 -15.73 -16.15
N LEU A 101 0.85 -16.13 -14.99
CA LEU A 101 0.04 -16.38 -13.79
C LEU A 101 -0.71 -15.11 -13.35
N ARG A 102 -0.04 -13.96 -13.31
CA ARG A 102 -0.67 -12.67 -13.01
C ARG A 102 -1.83 -12.38 -13.98
N MET A 103 -1.62 -12.55 -15.29
CA MET A 103 -2.68 -12.33 -16.29
C MET A 103 -3.87 -13.29 -16.11
N GLN A 104 -3.62 -14.54 -15.71
CA GLN A 104 -4.66 -15.51 -15.41
C GLN A 104 -5.44 -15.14 -14.14
N TRP A 105 -4.72 -14.76 -13.08
CA TRP A 105 -5.30 -14.24 -11.84
C TRP A 105 -6.21 -13.03 -12.12
N ASP A 106 -5.72 -12.04 -12.86
CA ASP A 106 -6.51 -10.86 -13.23
C ASP A 106 -7.74 -11.24 -14.07
N SER A 107 -7.62 -12.23 -14.95
CA SER A 107 -8.76 -12.72 -15.74
C SER A 107 -9.82 -13.39 -14.85
N ARG A 108 -9.40 -14.13 -13.83
CA ARG A 108 -10.31 -14.73 -12.84
C ARG A 108 -10.99 -13.67 -11.99
N MET A 109 -10.26 -12.68 -11.49
CA MET A 109 -10.83 -11.59 -10.70
C MET A 109 -11.84 -10.77 -11.53
N ARG A 110 -11.56 -10.52 -12.83
CA ARG A 110 -12.52 -9.86 -13.75
C ARG A 110 -13.79 -10.69 -13.91
N TYR A 111 -13.65 -12.01 -14.02
CA TYR A 111 -14.78 -12.92 -14.11
C TYR A 111 -15.64 -12.88 -12.84
N GLN A 112 -15.02 -12.91 -11.65
CA GLN A 112 -15.74 -12.80 -10.38
C GLN A 112 -16.53 -11.49 -10.27
N LEU A 113 -15.90 -10.36 -10.61
CA LEU A 113 -16.61 -9.06 -10.57
C LEU A 113 -17.78 -9.01 -11.57
N ARG A 114 -17.63 -9.59 -12.76
CA ARG A 114 -18.75 -9.72 -13.74
C ARG A 114 -19.86 -10.64 -13.21
N ALA A 115 -19.51 -11.73 -12.54
CA ALA A 115 -20.47 -12.65 -11.96
C ALA A 115 -21.32 -11.96 -10.89
N ILE A 116 -20.71 -11.12 -10.04
CA ILE A 116 -21.42 -10.29 -9.07
C ILE A 116 -22.36 -9.29 -9.77
N ALA A 117 -21.88 -8.58 -10.78
CA ALA A 117 -22.72 -7.67 -11.57
C ALA A 117 -23.94 -8.37 -12.19
N SER A 118 -23.71 -9.56 -12.77
CA SER A 118 -24.76 -10.38 -13.36
C SER A 118 -25.76 -10.89 -12.32
N HIS A 119 -25.29 -11.34 -11.16
CA HIS A 119 -26.13 -11.84 -10.07
C HIS A 119 -27.02 -10.73 -9.49
N GLN A 120 -26.46 -9.55 -9.28
CA GLN A 120 -27.19 -8.37 -8.79
C GLN A 120 -28.11 -7.76 -9.85
N LYS A 121 -27.94 -8.12 -11.13
CA LYS A 121 -28.68 -7.55 -12.28
C LYS A 121 -28.56 -6.02 -12.34
N ARG A 122 -27.36 -5.50 -12.05
CA ARG A 122 -27.07 -4.06 -12.04
C ARG A 122 -25.91 -3.76 -13.00
N PRO A 123 -25.92 -2.61 -13.69
CA PRO A 123 -24.79 -2.18 -14.50
C PRO A 123 -23.58 -1.87 -13.61
N LEU A 124 -22.39 -1.83 -14.22
CA LEU A 124 -21.13 -1.54 -13.50
C LEU A 124 -21.11 -0.15 -12.86
N LEU A 125 -21.88 0.78 -13.41
CA LEU A 125 -22.01 2.16 -12.97
C LEU A 125 -23.44 2.65 -13.22
N MET A 126 -24.05 3.31 -12.24
CA MET A 126 -25.34 3.99 -12.41
C MET A 126 -25.43 5.29 -11.59
N PRO A 127 -26.26 6.27 -11.99
CA PRO A 127 -26.55 7.42 -11.15
C PRO A 127 -27.13 6.97 -9.81
N ARG A 128 -26.69 7.59 -8.72
CA ARG A 128 -27.20 7.30 -7.38
C ARG A 128 -28.61 7.87 -7.25
N ILE A 129 -29.60 6.99 -7.05
CA ILE A 129 -31.03 7.36 -6.96
C ILE A 129 -31.43 7.70 -5.51
N ARG A 130 -30.76 7.14 -4.50
CA ARG A 130 -31.04 7.36 -3.07
C ARG A 130 -29.78 7.83 -2.31
N PRO A 131 -29.90 8.79 -1.38
CA PRO A 131 -28.78 9.17 -0.51
C PRO A 131 -28.39 8.02 0.42
N SER A 132 -27.09 7.88 0.72
CA SER A 132 -26.51 6.72 1.43
C SER A 132 -27.10 6.44 2.82
N ARG A 133 -27.76 7.43 3.45
CA ARG A 133 -28.31 7.33 4.81
C ARG A 133 -29.70 6.67 4.89
N ASP A 134 -30.38 6.46 3.76
CA ASP A 134 -31.71 5.83 3.73
C ASP A 134 -31.64 4.30 3.47
N ARG A 135 -30.46 3.68 3.59
CA ARG A 135 -30.26 2.22 3.37
C ARG A 135 -30.61 1.35 4.58
N ASP A 136 -31.50 1.80 5.46
CA ASP A 136 -31.74 1.14 6.74
C ASP A 136 -32.59 -0.15 6.69
N GLN A 137 -33.11 -0.59 5.54
CA GLN A 137 -33.94 -1.81 5.50
C GLN A 137 -33.72 -2.59 4.20
N GLU A 138 -33.06 -3.76 4.31
CA GLU A 138 -33.10 -4.91 3.38
C GLU A 138 -32.15 -4.97 2.15
N GLU A 139 -31.05 -4.22 2.06
CA GLU A 139 -30.00 -4.54 1.06
C GLU A 139 -29.03 -5.58 1.62
N GLN A 140 -29.10 -6.81 1.11
CA GLN A 140 -28.12 -7.86 1.42
C GLN A 140 -26.78 -7.49 0.76
N PHE A 141 -25.75 -7.29 1.57
CA PHE A 141 -24.38 -7.25 1.06
C PHE A 141 -24.06 -8.52 0.26
N PRO A 142 -23.10 -8.45 -0.68
CA PRO A 142 -22.56 -9.65 -1.31
C PRO A 142 -22.17 -10.69 -0.25
N SER A 143 -22.39 -11.97 -0.53
CA SER A 143 -22.06 -13.03 0.44
C SER A 143 -20.56 -13.26 0.63
N HIS A 144 -19.74 -12.72 -0.27
CA HIS A 144 -18.28 -12.83 -0.27
C HIS A 144 -17.65 -11.69 -1.08
N LEU A 145 -16.41 -11.36 -0.71
CA LEU A 145 -15.54 -10.46 -1.47
C LEU A 145 -14.96 -11.17 -2.71
N ILE A 146 -14.25 -10.42 -3.57
CA ILE A 146 -13.75 -10.95 -4.86
C ILE A 146 -12.70 -12.05 -4.66
N TYR A 147 -11.83 -11.86 -3.69
CA TYR A 147 -10.84 -12.84 -3.27
C TYR A 147 -10.37 -12.58 -1.84
N SER A 148 -9.67 -13.58 -1.31
CA SER A 148 -9.05 -13.58 0.00
C SER A 148 -7.56 -13.91 -0.07
N TRP A 149 -6.86 -13.72 1.04
CA TRP A 149 -5.45 -14.12 1.15
C TRP A 149 -5.25 -15.62 0.87
N THR A 150 -6.23 -16.49 1.18
CA THR A 150 -6.13 -17.93 0.87
C THR A 150 -6.11 -18.18 -0.63
N ASP A 151 -6.90 -17.43 -1.40
CA ASP A 151 -6.93 -17.56 -2.87
C ASP A 151 -5.60 -17.17 -3.49
N LEU A 152 -5.00 -16.07 -3.02
CA LEU A 152 -3.71 -15.61 -3.52
C LEU A 152 -2.57 -16.55 -3.10
N LEU A 153 -2.57 -17.05 -1.86
CA LEU A 153 -1.59 -18.02 -1.40
C LEU A 153 -1.68 -19.32 -2.22
N ASN A 154 -2.89 -19.80 -2.51
CA ASN A 154 -3.08 -20.98 -3.35
C ASN A 154 -2.47 -20.80 -4.76
N GLU A 155 -2.56 -19.61 -5.36
CA GLU A 155 -1.88 -19.36 -6.64
C GLU A 155 -0.35 -19.40 -6.51
N ILE A 156 0.19 -18.85 -5.42
CA ILE A 156 1.63 -18.82 -5.17
C ILE A 156 2.16 -20.24 -4.89
N GLU A 157 1.42 -21.06 -4.14
CA GLU A 157 1.77 -22.46 -3.87
C GLU A 157 1.74 -23.33 -5.14
N ASN A 158 0.83 -23.03 -6.07
CA ASN A 158 0.70 -23.73 -7.35
C ASN A 158 1.65 -23.20 -8.44
N LEU A 159 2.39 -22.12 -8.19
CA LEU A 159 3.32 -21.54 -9.14
C LEU A 159 4.50 -22.49 -9.39
N SER A 160 4.53 -23.12 -10.56
CA SER A 160 5.62 -24.01 -10.98
C SER A 160 6.57 -23.31 -11.95
N ASN A 161 7.88 -23.42 -11.72
CA ASN A 161 8.88 -23.00 -12.69
C ASN A 161 8.96 -24.01 -13.85
N PRO A 162 8.63 -23.62 -15.10
CA PRO A 162 8.67 -24.54 -16.25
C PRO A 162 10.07 -25.08 -16.54
N ASN A 163 11.12 -24.36 -16.14
CA ASN A 163 12.50 -24.78 -16.33
C ASN A 163 12.99 -25.77 -15.26
N ALA A 164 12.19 -26.05 -14.22
CA ALA A 164 12.57 -26.99 -13.17
C ALA A 164 12.47 -28.47 -13.62
N ALA A 165 11.61 -28.78 -14.60
CA ALA A 165 11.31 -30.16 -15.03
C ALA A 165 12.44 -30.82 -15.87
N SER A 166 13.39 -30.04 -16.39
CA SER A 166 14.42 -30.55 -17.32
C SER A 166 15.65 -31.17 -16.64
N SER A 167 15.71 -31.17 -15.31
CA SER A 167 16.84 -31.71 -14.56
C SER A 167 16.30 -32.59 -13.43
N ALA A 168 16.12 -33.87 -13.75
CA ALA A 168 15.72 -34.93 -12.82
C ALA A 168 16.71 -35.16 -11.65
N GLU A 169 17.73 -34.32 -11.50
CA GLU A 169 18.77 -34.37 -10.46
C GLU A 169 18.89 -33.07 -9.64
N ASN A 170 18.05 -32.05 -9.88
CA ASN A 170 18.09 -30.82 -9.09
C ASN A 170 16.99 -30.81 -8.03
N ASN A 171 17.41 -30.91 -6.76
CA ASN A 171 16.66 -30.73 -5.52
C ASN A 171 16.05 -29.30 -5.37
N ILE A 172 15.36 -28.77 -6.39
CA ILE A 172 14.52 -27.56 -6.26
C ILE A 172 13.24 -27.87 -5.44
N THR A 173 13.03 -29.15 -5.09
CA THR A 173 12.02 -29.63 -4.13
C THR A 173 12.43 -29.34 -2.68
N GLY A 174 12.64 -28.07 -2.34
CA GLY A 174 12.69 -27.66 -0.93
C GLY A 174 11.33 -27.86 -0.25
N PHE A 175 11.32 -27.99 1.07
CA PHE A 175 10.10 -28.09 1.89
C PHE A 175 9.26 -26.81 1.90
N GLY A 176 9.79 -25.70 1.39
CA GLY A 176 9.07 -24.43 1.25
C GLY A 176 7.91 -24.49 0.26
N SER A 177 6.85 -23.75 0.54
CA SER A 177 5.69 -23.55 -0.31
C SER A 177 6.02 -22.75 -1.58
N VAL A 178 6.96 -21.79 -1.52
CA VAL A 178 7.33 -20.98 -2.70
C VAL A 178 8.33 -21.72 -3.58
N LYS A 179 7.88 -22.21 -4.74
CA LYS A 179 8.71 -22.99 -5.69
C LYS A 179 9.52 -22.13 -6.68
N LEU A 180 9.91 -20.93 -6.27
CA LEU A 180 10.77 -20.02 -7.04
C LEU A 180 12.16 -19.89 -6.41
N CYS A 181 13.19 -19.89 -7.25
CA CYS A 181 14.56 -19.57 -6.86
C CYS A 181 14.78 -18.05 -6.89
N LEU A 182 14.23 -17.32 -5.91
CA LEU A 182 14.49 -15.90 -5.74
C LEU A 182 15.71 -15.68 -4.86
N ARG A 183 16.53 -14.66 -5.16
CA ARG A 183 17.69 -14.31 -4.34
C ARG A 183 17.22 -13.46 -3.16
N THR A 184 17.24 -14.04 -1.97
CA THR A 184 16.90 -13.38 -0.71
C THR A 184 18.17 -13.04 0.09
N PRO A 185 18.15 -11.97 0.90
CA PRO A 185 19.27 -11.62 1.78
C PRO A 185 19.45 -12.67 2.88
N THR A 186 20.71 -12.97 3.22
CA THR A 186 21.04 -13.78 4.39
C THR A 186 20.80 -13.00 5.68
N LEU A 187 20.71 -13.71 6.81
CA LEU A 187 20.58 -13.08 8.12
C LEU A 187 21.74 -12.11 8.42
N ASP A 188 22.97 -12.41 7.98
CA ASP A 188 24.12 -11.49 8.12
C ASP A 188 23.94 -10.20 7.32
N LEU A 189 23.43 -10.29 6.09
CA LEU A 189 23.15 -9.10 5.29
C LEU A 189 22.04 -8.25 5.91
N LEU A 190 20.99 -8.88 6.45
CA LEU A 190 19.91 -8.21 7.16
C LEU A 190 20.41 -7.53 8.45
N ARG A 191 21.30 -8.17 9.22
CA ARG A 191 21.95 -7.56 10.39
C ARG A 191 22.69 -6.27 10.04
N ARG A 192 23.43 -6.27 8.94
CA ARG A 192 24.16 -5.08 8.46
C ARG A 192 23.20 -3.99 7.99
N ARG A 193 22.16 -4.37 7.24
CA ARG A 193 21.14 -3.44 6.71
C ARG A 193 20.33 -2.78 7.82
N TYR A 194 19.95 -3.55 8.83
CA TYR A 194 19.13 -3.11 9.96
C TYR A 194 19.95 -2.90 11.23
N CYS A 195 21.22 -2.52 11.11
CA CYS A 195 22.13 -2.38 12.26
C CYS A 195 21.64 -1.40 13.32
N GLN A 196 20.81 -0.41 12.96
CA GLN A 196 20.21 0.52 13.91
C GLN A 196 19.15 -0.13 14.82
N LEU A 197 18.66 -1.33 14.49
CA LEU A 197 17.80 -2.12 15.36
C LEU A 197 18.60 -2.90 16.42
N SER A 198 19.92 -2.68 16.55
CA SER A 198 20.72 -3.36 17.57
C SER A 198 20.16 -3.12 18.99
N PRO A 199 20.17 -4.13 19.89
CA PRO A 199 19.81 -3.95 21.30
C PRO A 199 20.64 -2.89 22.04
N ASN A 200 21.80 -2.51 21.50
CA ASN A 200 22.67 -1.47 22.06
C ASN A 200 22.16 -0.04 21.78
N ILE A 201 21.13 0.10 20.96
CA ILE A 201 20.54 1.37 20.56
C ILE A 201 19.17 1.48 21.23
N ARG A 202 18.87 2.65 21.81
CA ARG A 202 17.59 2.89 22.46
C ARG A 202 16.52 3.21 21.42
N HIS A 203 15.32 2.70 21.62
CA HIS A 203 14.20 2.83 20.69
C HIS A 203 12.93 3.38 21.33
N VAL A 204 12.21 4.17 20.54
CA VAL A 204 10.82 4.51 20.81
C VAL A 204 9.93 3.29 20.52
N GLY A 205 9.01 3.00 21.44
CA GLY A 205 8.20 1.78 21.49
C GLY A 205 8.81 0.64 22.31
N LEU A 206 9.89 0.91 23.06
CA LEU A 206 10.55 -0.06 23.92
C LEU A 206 11.17 0.62 25.15
N ASP A 207 12.20 1.44 24.95
CA ASP A 207 12.96 2.04 26.05
C ASP A 207 12.28 3.25 26.66
N ASP A 208 11.47 3.96 25.87
CA ASP A 208 10.68 5.11 26.32
C ASP A 208 9.49 4.72 27.20
N GLU A 209 9.12 3.43 27.26
CA GLU A 209 8.14 2.87 28.20
C GLU A 209 8.76 2.50 29.55
N LEU A 210 10.09 2.43 29.65
CA LEU A 210 10.78 1.99 30.87
C LEU A 210 10.78 3.07 31.96
N SER A 211 10.49 2.63 33.19
CA SER A 211 10.55 3.50 34.37
C SER A 211 11.96 4.07 34.56
N GLY A 212 12.06 5.39 34.75
CA GLY A 212 13.33 6.10 34.90
C GLY A 212 13.96 6.61 33.59
N LEU A 213 13.43 6.23 32.41
CA LEU A 213 13.87 6.73 31.11
C LEU A 213 12.96 7.81 30.52
N GLY A 214 12.23 8.54 31.37
CA GLY A 214 11.42 9.68 30.93
C GLY A 214 12.23 10.74 30.19
N TRP A 215 13.51 10.91 30.56
CA TRP A 215 14.43 11.81 29.85
C TRP A 215 14.63 11.40 28.38
N PHE A 216 14.67 10.10 28.06
CA PHE A 216 14.84 9.60 26.69
C PHE A 216 13.60 9.94 25.86
N ARG A 217 12.41 9.70 26.41
CA ARG A 217 11.14 10.08 25.79
C ARG A 217 11.08 11.59 25.50
N SER A 218 11.45 12.42 26.47
CA SER A 218 11.47 13.88 26.31
C SER A 218 12.50 14.32 25.28
N GLN A 219 13.70 13.73 25.29
CA GLN A 219 14.76 14.04 24.34
C GLN A 219 14.34 13.70 22.92
N GLN A 220 13.81 12.49 22.69
CA GLN A 220 13.30 12.08 21.38
C GLN A 220 12.21 13.04 20.87
N ASN A 221 11.22 13.37 21.70
CA ASN A 221 10.21 14.35 21.31
C ASN A 221 10.81 15.71 20.94
N SER A 222 11.77 16.22 21.73
CA SER A 222 12.41 17.51 21.47
C SER A 222 13.25 17.50 20.19
N ASP A 223 13.99 16.42 19.94
CA ASP A 223 14.81 16.27 18.74
C ASP A 223 13.95 16.13 17.49
N GLY A 224 12.86 15.35 17.56
CA GLY A 224 11.90 15.21 16.48
C GLY A 224 11.17 16.52 16.16
N GLU A 225 10.79 17.30 17.17
CA GLU A 225 10.22 18.65 16.96
C GLU A 225 11.22 19.59 16.29
N ARG A 226 12.50 19.58 16.72
CA ARG A 226 13.53 20.39 16.08
C ARG A 226 13.67 20.05 14.59
N LEU A 227 13.70 18.76 14.24
CA LEU A 227 13.77 18.30 12.85
C LEU A 227 12.56 18.70 12.02
N LEU A 228 11.35 18.62 12.60
CA LEU A 228 10.13 19.01 11.88
C LEU A 228 10.03 20.52 11.65
N ASN A 229 10.57 21.33 12.56
CA ASN A 229 10.48 22.79 12.53
C ASN A 229 11.64 23.44 11.78
N ASP A 230 12.73 22.71 11.52
CA ASP A 230 13.83 23.18 10.68
C ASP A 230 13.48 23.01 9.19
N THR A 231 13.44 24.14 8.47
CA THR A 231 13.14 24.18 7.04
C THR A 231 14.22 23.52 6.19
N ARG A 232 15.43 23.32 6.73
CA ARG A 232 16.55 22.65 6.04
C ARG A 232 16.57 21.15 6.23
N THR A 233 15.75 20.61 7.12
CA THR A 233 15.72 19.16 7.35
C THR A 233 15.17 18.46 6.12
N SER A 234 16.00 17.60 5.54
CA SER A 234 15.68 16.77 4.38
C SER A 234 14.82 15.56 4.78
N THR A 235 14.15 14.96 3.79
CA THR A 235 13.41 13.72 4.01
C THR A 235 14.31 12.56 4.46
N ALA A 236 15.56 12.50 3.97
CA ALA A 236 16.52 11.48 4.36
C ALA A 236 16.88 11.56 5.85
N GLU A 237 17.06 12.77 6.39
CA GLU A 237 17.31 12.97 7.83
C GLU A 237 16.12 12.51 8.68
N LEU A 238 14.88 12.78 8.24
CA LEU A 238 13.68 12.29 8.92
C LEU A 238 13.60 10.76 8.90
N MET A 239 13.98 10.12 7.78
CA MET A 239 14.03 8.67 7.67
C MET A 239 15.09 8.07 8.61
N VAL A 240 16.29 8.66 8.70
CA VAL A 240 17.33 8.23 9.64
C VAL A 240 16.84 8.32 11.08
N TYR A 241 16.20 9.44 11.46
CA TYR A 241 15.59 9.57 12.79
C TYR A 241 14.57 8.45 13.05
N ALA A 242 13.69 8.18 12.08
CA ALA A 242 12.63 7.17 12.19
C ALA A 242 13.15 5.73 12.37
N GLN A 243 14.42 5.42 12.04
CA GLN A 243 15.00 4.09 12.26
C GLN A 243 14.99 3.70 13.75
N THR A 244 15.08 4.69 14.64
CA THR A 244 14.99 4.48 16.10
C THR A 244 13.56 4.55 16.64
N GLY A 245 12.57 4.83 15.79
CA GLY A 245 11.16 4.93 16.12
C GLY A 245 10.69 6.37 16.30
N ILE A 246 9.43 6.63 16.00
CA ILE A 246 8.86 7.98 16.03
C ILE A 246 7.91 8.10 17.23
N PRO A 247 8.06 9.14 18.07
CA PRO A 247 7.10 9.41 19.13
C PRO A 247 5.68 9.55 18.58
N ALA A 248 4.69 9.00 19.30
CA ALA A 248 3.31 8.90 18.82
C ALA A 248 2.71 10.27 18.40
N SER A 249 3.02 11.33 19.14
CA SER A 249 2.60 12.72 18.85
C SER A 249 3.18 13.28 17.55
N LEU A 250 4.32 12.76 17.09
CA LEU A 250 5.05 13.27 15.92
C LEU A 250 4.79 12.46 14.65
N ARG A 251 4.30 11.21 14.77
CA ARG A 251 4.02 10.32 13.63
C ARG A 251 3.23 11.00 12.50
N PRO A 252 2.11 11.71 12.75
CA PRO A 252 1.32 12.30 11.67
C PRO A 252 2.13 13.27 10.80
N ARG A 253 3.00 14.08 11.43
CA ARG A 253 3.84 15.07 10.73
C ARG A 253 5.03 14.39 10.04
N PHE A 254 5.69 13.44 10.70
CA PHE A 254 6.80 12.68 10.11
C PHE A 254 6.35 11.88 8.89
N TRP A 255 5.26 11.11 9.01
CA TRP A 255 4.77 10.25 7.94
C TRP A 255 4.40 11.06 6.72
N LYS A 256 3.70 12.19 6.91
CA LYS A 256 3.40 13.12 5.82
C LYS A 256 4.67 13.62 5.13
N ARG A 257 5.69 14.05 5.87
CA ARG A 257 6.96 14.52 5.28
C ARG A 257 7.73 13.39 4.57
N ILE A 258 7.79 12.19 5.15
CA ILE A 258 8.49 11.03 4.58
C ILE A 258 7.79 10.53 3.30
N LEU A 259 6.46 10.51 3.30
CA LEU A 259 5.65 10.08 2.15
C LEU A 259 5.45 11.19 1.11
N GLY A 260 5.90 12.42 1.38
CA GLY A 260 5.67 13.57 0.50
C GLY A 260 4.20 13.98 0.41
N VAL A 261 3.40 13.71 1.44
CA VAL A 261 1.99 14.10 1.52
C VAL A 261 1.89 15.52 2.05
N TRP A 262 1.23 16.38 1.27
CA TRP A 262 0.96 17.77 1.62
C TRP A 262 -0.50 18.07 1.36
N SER A 263 -1.15 18.81 2.25
CA SER A 263 -2.52 19.30 2.03
C SER A 263 -2.45 20.65 1.31
N SER A 264 -2.60 20.67 -0.01
CA SER A 264 -2.83 21.92 -0.75
C SER A 264 -4.31 22.10 -1.12
N GLU A 265 -4.72 23.32 -1.45
CA GLU A 265 -6.07 23.58 -1.96
C GLU A 265 -6.43 22.70 -3.16
N ARG A 266 -5.45 22.35 -4.00
CA ARG A 266 -5.65 21.42 -5.12
C ARG A 266 -5.93 20.00 -4.64
N ASP A 267 -5.23 19.54 -3.61
CA ASP A 267 -5.45 18.21 -3.02
C ASP A 267 -6.84 18.16 -2.38
N LEU A 268 -7.22 19.20 -1.63
CA LEU A 268 -8.58 19.33 -1.06
C LEU A 268 -9.67 19.29 -2.14
N ALA A 269 -9.49 20.06 -3.22
CA ALA A 269 -10.42 20.04 -4.34
C ALA A 269 -10.47 18.68 -5.05
N HIS A 270 -9.35 17.96 -5.13
CA HIS A 270 -9.31 16.60 -5.66
C HIS A 270 -10.08 15.63 -4.77
N TYR A 271 -9.88 15.68 -3.45
CA TYR A 271 -10.62 14.83 -2.51
C TYR A 271 -12.13 15.11 -2.57
N GLU A 272 -12.55 16.39 -2.54
CA GLU A 272 -13.98 16.74 -2.66
C GLU A 272 -14.57 16.31 -4.01
N LYS A 273 -13.76 16.29 -5.09
CA LYS A 273 -14.18 15.72 -6.38
C LYS A 273 -14.47 14.23 -6.25
N LEU A 274 -13.61 13.46 -5.58
CA LEU A 274 -13.82 12.02 -5.34
C LEU A 274 -15.09 11.79 -4.52
N ILE A 275 -15.27 12.53 -3.42
CA ILE A 275 -16.47 12.43 -2.58
C ILE A 275 -17.73 12.83 -3.35
N SER A 276 -17.65 13.87 -4.19
CA SER A 276 -18.74 14.25 -5.08
C SER A 276 -19.11 13.14 -6.06
N GLN A 277 -18.13 12.38 -6.57
CA GLN A 277 -18.41 11.21 -7.41
C GLN A 277 -19.09 10.10 -6.62
N VAL A 278 -18.64 9.79 -5.39
CA VAL A 278 -19.29 8.81 -4.51
C VAL A 278 -20.76 9.17 -4.28
N ARG A 279 -21.06 10.45 -4.03
CA ARG A 279 -22.43 10.96 -3.83
C ARG A 279 -23.29 10.87 -5.09
N ARG A 280 -22.71 10.99 -6.29
CA ARG A 280 -23.43 11.04 -7.57
C ARG A 280 -23.60 9.69 -8.24
N TRP A 281 -22.63 8.79 -8.05
CA TRP A 281 -22.53 7.54 -8.79
C TRP A 281 -22.42 6.35 -7.84
N ASP A 282 -23.15 5.29 -8.17
CA ASP A 282 -23.04 3.99 -7.53
C ASP A 282 -22.28 3.05 -8.48
N MET A 283 -21.15 2.52 -8.00
CA MET A 283 -20.36 1.52 -8.74
C MET A 283 -20.64 0.12 -8.18
N ILE A 284 -20.52 -0.90 -9.03
CA ILE A 284 -20.71 -2.30 -8.61
C ILE A 284 -19.79 -2.72 -7.46
N THR A 285 -18.66 -2.05 -7.28
CA THR A 285 -17.69 -2.32 -6.20
C THR A 285 -18.04 -1.65 -4.88
N ASP A 286 -19.01 -0.74 -4.83
CA ASP A 286 -19.28 0.06 -3.63
C ASP A 286 -19.73 -0.82 -2.46
N ASP A 287 -20.67 -1.73 -2.71
CA ASP A 287 -21.21 -2.61 -1.67
C ASP A 287 -20.15 -3.62 -1.19
N LEU A 288 -19.19 -3.97 -2.04
CA LEU A 288 -18.04 -4.81 -1.66
C LEU A 288 -17.04 -4.05 -0.78
N TYR A 289 -16.75 -2.78 -1.09
CA TYR A 289 -15.92 -1.94 -0.22
C TYR A 289 -16.59 -1.73 1.15
N ARG A 290 -17.91 -1.52 1.18
CA ARG A 290 -18.68 -1.38 2.42
C ARG A 290 -18.74 -2.64 3.25
N LEU A 291 -18.92 -3.80 2.59
CA LEU A 291 -18.86 -5.10 3.26
C LEU A 291 -17.53 -5.27 3.99
N GLU A 292 -16.40 -4.95 3.35
CA GLU A 292 -15.09 -5.01 4.02
C GLU A 292 -15.02 -3.99 5.17
N VAL A 293 -15.46 -2.75 4.97
CA VAL A 293 -15.47 -1.77 6.08
C VAL A 293 -16.23 -2.33 7.29
N GLN A 294 -17.40 -2.94 7.06
CA GLN A 294 -18.19 -3.57 8.11
C GLN A 294 -17.49 -4.78 8.75
N GLU A 295 -16.89 -5.69 7.97
CA GLU A 295 -16.13 -6.84 8.48
C GLU A 295 -14.93 -6.39 9.32
N THR A 296 -14.25 -5.32 8.91
CA THR A 296 -13.13 -4.73 9.65
C THR A 296 -13.58 -3.97 10.90
N THR A 297 -14.74 -3.30 10.88
CA THR A 297 -15.25 -2.53 12.03
C THR A 297 -16.05 -3.36 13.03
N ASP A 298 -16.37 -4.61 12.71
CA ASP A 298 -16.78 -5.65 13.69
C ASP A 298 -15.60 -6.12 14.58
N ASN A 299 -14.71 -5.17 14.87
CA ASN A 299 -13.54 -5.32 15.72
C ASN A 299 -13.54 -4.20 16.75
N ALA A 300 -13.33 -4.54 18.02
CA ALA A 300 -13.30 -3.58 19.13
C ALA A 300 -12.24 -2.48 18.98
N ALA A 301 -11.19 -2.69 18.19
CA ALA A 301 -10.19 -1.66 17.89
C ALA A 301 -10.71 -0.61 16.89
N TYR A 302 -11.54 -1.01 15.91
CA TYR A 302 -11.82 -0.17 14.74
C TYR A 302 -13.27 0.30 14.61
N PHE A 303 -14.20 -0.21 15.43
CA PHE A 303 -15.62 0.16 15.36
C PHE A 303 -15.89 1.68 15.38
N VAL A 304 -15.07 2.46 16.09
CA VAL A 304 -15.20 3.92 16.17
C VAL A 304 -14.87 4.66 14.87
N PHE A 305 -14.25 3.99 13.91
CA PHE A 305 -13.76 4.58 12.67
C PHE A 305 -14.57 4.19 11.43
N GLU A 306 -15.70 3.49 11.59
CA GLU A 306 -16.50 2.96 10.48
C GLU A 306 -16.86 4.03 9.42
N ASP A 307 -17.46 5.15 9.84
CA ASP A 307 -17.81 6.25 8.93
C ASP A 307 -16.60 6.83 8.19
N MET A 308 -15.47 6.92 8.89
CA MET A 308 -14.22 7.46 8.34
C MET A 308 -13.61 6.49 7.33
N LEU A 309 -13.65 5.19 7.61
CA LEU A 309 -13.18 4.13 6.73
C LEU A 309 -14.07 3.98 5.50
N ASP A 310 -15.40 4.05 5.64
CA ASP A 310 -16.34 4.06 4.50
C ASP A 310 -16.01 5.20 3.54
N GLU A 311 -15.91 6.43 4.04
CA GLU A 311 -15.59 7.59 3.22
C GLU A 311 -14.24 7.42 2.51
N MET A 312 -13.21 6.99 3.23
CA MET A 312 -11.86 6.79 2.68
C MET A 312 -11.80 5.71 1.62
N MET A 313 -12.42 4.56 1.85
CA MET A 313 -12.36 3.41 0.95
C MET A 313 -13.18 3.66 -0.33
N LEU A 314 -14.32 4.36 -0.20
CA LEU A 314 -15.07 4.82 -1.37
C LEU A 314 -14.30 5.90 -2.13
N ALA A 315 -13.66 6.87 -1.46
CA ALA A 315 -12.79 7.84 -2.14
C ALA A 315 -11.63 7.14 -2.88
N PHE A 316 -11.00 6.17 -2.23
CA PHE A 316 -9.93 5.34 -2.82
C PHE A 316 -10.40 4.64 -4.07
N SER A 317 -11.58 4.01 -4.05
CA SER A 317 -12.13 3.30 -5.20
C SER A 317 -12.21 4.18 -6.46
N ARG A 318 -12.43 5.49 -6.29
CA ARG A 318 -12.63 6.48 -7.35
C ARG A 318 -11.34 7.12 -7.87
N ASP A 319 -10.21 6.93 -7.20
CA ASP A 319 -9.01 7.72 -7.49
C ASP A 319 -8.12 7.08 -8.57
N SER A 320 -8.20 7.61 -9.78
CA SER A 320 -7.31 7.27 -10.91
C SER A 320 -5.84 7.67 -10.68
N TRP A 321 -5.55 8.46 -9.64
CA TRP A 321 -4.20 8.77 -9.22
C TRP A 321 -3.45 7.51 -8.78
N VAL A 322 -4.14 6.56 -8.13
CA VAL A 322 -3.54 5.35 -7.54
C VAL A 322 -2.78 4.50 -8.58
N PRO A 323 -3.39 4.01 -9.68
CA PRO A 323 -2.68 3.22 -10.68
C PRO A 323 -1.61 4.02 -11.43
N ARG A 324 -1.79 5.34 -11.57
CA ARG A 324 -0.80 6.20 -12.23
C ARG A 324 0.43 6.47 -11.39
N ASN A 325 0.37 6.30 -10.08
CA ASN A 325 1.46 6.64 -9.15
C ASN A 325 1.96 5.45 -8.34
N SER A 326 1.41 4.26 -8.59
CA SER A 326 1.88 3.04 -7.96
C SER A 326 3.22 2.59 -8.54
N ILE A 327 4.11 2.11 -7.67
CA ILE A 327 5.45 1.66 -8.04
C ILE A 327 5.44 0.39 -8.91
N LEU A 328 4.34 -0.37 -8.85
CA LEU A 328 4.06 -1.51 -9.72
C LEU A 328 2.82 -1.22 -10.57
N PRO A 329 2.77 -1.72 -11.81
CA PRO A 329 1.57 -1.62 -12.62
C PRO A 329 0.43 -2.38 -11.93
N LEU A 330 -0.55 -1.63 -11.44
CA LEU A 330 -1.76 -2.21 -10.89
C LEU A 330 -2.58 -2.80 -12.03
N SER A 331 -3.04 -4.02 -11.85
CA SER A 331 -4.00 -4.66 -12.75
C SER A 331 -4.80 -5.67 -11.94
N VAL A 332 -5.40 -5.30 -10.81
CA VAL A 332 -6.18 -6.27 -10.02
C VAL A 332 -7.59 -6.41 -10.62
N ALA A 333 -7.68 -6.53 -11.94
CA ALA A 333 -8.89 -6.82 -12.69
C ALA A 333 -9.97 -5.73 -12.81
N PRO A 334 -9.64 -4.51 -13.26
CA PRO A 334 -10.68 -3.56 -13.58
C PRO A 334 -11.59 -4.05 -14.72
N LEU A 335 -12.85 -3.63 -14.69
CA LEU A 335 -13.79 -3.78 -15.79
C LEU A 335 -13.91 -2.48 -16.57
N THR A 336 -14.00 -2.59 -17.89
CA THR A 336 -14.27 -1.46 -18.77
C THR A 336 -15.77 -1.44 -19.09
N THR A 337 -16.39 -0.28 -18.97
CA THR A 337 -17.80 -0.08 -19.35
C THR A 337 -17.93 1.19 -20.16
N ASN A 338 -18.71 1.12 -21.25
CA ASN A 338 -19.02 2.29 -22.05
C ASN A 338 -20.23 3.00 -21.45
N ILE A 339 -20.08 4.26 -21.07
CA ILE A 339 -21.18 5.02 -20.45
C ILE A 339 -22.28 5.36 -21.47
N PHE A 340 -21.98 5.29 -22.77
CA PHE A 340 -22.88 5.58 -23.88
C PHE A 340 -23.53 4.34 -24.50
N ASP A 341 -23.22 3.14 -24.01
CA ASP A 341 -23.84 1.92 -24.52
C ASP A 341 -25.23 1.73 -23.88
N ASP A 342 -26.26 2.12 -24.63
CA ASP A 342 -27.68 2.02 -24.26
C ASP A 342 -28.21 0.57 -24.31
N SER A 343 -27.39 -0.41 -24.73
CA SER A 343 -27.86 -1.78 -24.99
C SER A 343 -28.25 -2.59 -23.74
N GLU A 344 -27.79 -2.22 -22.54
CA GLU A 344 -28.12 -2.93 -21.28
C GLU A 344 -29.09 -2.17 -20.34
N ASN A 345 -29.44 -0.91 -20.63
CA ASN A 345 -30.30 -0.07 -19.76
C ASN A 345 -31.77 0.01 -20.22
N SER A 346 -32.31 -1.09 -20.76
CA SER A 346 -33.76 -1.20 -21.01
C SER A 346 -34.50 -1.48 -19.69
N GLN A 347 -34.91 -0.44 -18.96
CA GLN A 347 -35.86 -0.60 -17.86
C GLN A 347 -37.24 -0.99 -18.42
N ILE A 348 -37.73 -2.18 -18.05
CA ILE A 348 -39.14 -2.54 -18.21
C ILE A 348 -39.89 -1.86 -17.06
N ILE A 349 -40.60 -0.77 -17.34
CA ILE A 349 -41.57 -0.20 -16.39
C ILE A 349 -42.74 -1.19 -16.31
N PRO A 350 -43.19 -1.63 -15.11
CA PRO A 350 -44.42 -2.41 -15.00
C PRO A 350 -45.59 -1.50 -15.40
N SER A 351 -46.18 -1.77 -16.56
CA SER A 351 -47.34 -1.06 -17.04
C SER A 351 -48.57 -1.46 -16.23
N ASN A 352 -49.18 -0.48 -15.57
CA ASN A 352 -50.58 -0.60 -15.16
C ASN A 352 -51.41 -0.96 -16.40
N SER A 353 -52.26 -1.96 -16.24
CA SER A 353 -53.08 -2.56 -17.29
C SER A 353 -53.77 -1.50 -18.15
N HIS A 354 -53.39 -1.45 -19.44
CA HIS A 354 -54.09 -0.87 -20.61
C HIS A 354 -53.25 -0.02 -21.59
N GLN A 355 -51.92 -0.04 -21.55
CA GLN A 355 -51.10 0.50 -22.66
C GLN A 355 -49.95 -0.43 -23.06
N PRO A 356 -49.59 -0.51 -24.36
CA PRO A 356 -48.41 -1.24 -24.81
C PRO A 356 -47.15 -0.62 -24.20
N PRO A 357 -46.09 -1.41 -23.92
CA PRO A 357 -44.85 -0.89 -23.33
C PRO A 357 -44.28 0.20 -24.23
N GLN A 358 -44.19 1.42 -23.69
CA GLN A 358 -43.55 2.54 -24.37
C GLN A 358 -42.05 2.48 -24.13
N PHE A 359 -41.28 2.29 -25.20
CA PHE A 359 -39.84 2.52 -25.21
C PHE A 359 -39.61 4.03 -25.18
N VAL A 360 -39.17 4.57 -24.05
CA VAL A 360 -38.66 5.94 -23.98
C VAL A 360 -37.13 5.85 -24.00
N PRO A 361 -36.44 6.36 -25.03
CA PRO A 361 -34.99 6.47 -24.98
C PRO A 361 -34.64 7.43 -23.85
N VAL A 362 -33.84 6.99 -22.88
CA VAL A 362 -33.28 7.90 -21.88
C VAL A 362 -32.23 8.74 -22.59
N GLN A 363 -32.66 9.86 -23.19
CA GLN A 363 -31.75 10.86 -23.76
C GLN A 363 -30.95 11.48 -22.61
N LYS A 364 -29.82 10.87 -22.24
CA LYS A 364 -28.83 11.50 -21.37
C LYS A 364 -28.15 12.61 -22.18
N SER A 365 -28.58 13.83 -21.93
CA SER A 365 -27.98 15.05 -22.46
C SER A 365 -26.46 15.10 -22.21
N LEU A 366 -25.69 15.53 -23.22
CA LEU A 366 -24.25 15.87 -23.13
C LEU A 366 -23.91 16.76 -21.91
N THR A 367 -24.86 17.55 -21.39
CA THR A 367 -24.69 18.41 -20.20
C THR A 367 -24.63 17.63 -18.87
N ALA A 368 -25.14 16.40 -18.81
CA ALA A 368 -24.94 15.51 -17.66
C ALA A 368 -23.52 14.87 -17.67
N MET A 369 -22.89 14.77 -18.84
CA MET A 369 -21.57 14.15 -19.05
C MET A 369 -20.41 15.03 -18.60
N GLU A 370 -20.44 16.33 -18.94
CA GLU A 370 -19.40 17.31 -18.53
C GLU A 370 -19.33 17.47 -16.99
N ASN A 371 -20.42 17.16 -16.29
CA ASN A 371 -20.53 17.26 -14.84
C ASN A 371 -20.38 15.90 -14.11
N SER A 372 -20.13 14.81 -14.82
CA SER A 372 -20.04 13.46 -14.22
C SER A 372 -18.80 13.29 -13.33
N GLY A 373 -17.72 14.00 -13.65
CA GLY A 373 -16.43 13.96 -12.94
C GLY A 373 -15.61 12.69 -13.19
N LEU A 374 -16.16 11.68 -13.88
CA LEU A 374 -15.50 10.41 -14.20
C LEU A 374 -14.49 10.60 -15.33
N GLU A 375 -13.40 9.82 -15.30
CA GLU A 375 -12.44 9.80 -16.40
C GLU A 375 -12.90 8.83 -17.50
N LEU A 376 -12.97 9.35 -18.73
CA LEU A 376 -13.40 8.62 -19.92
C LEU A 376 -12.29 8.59 -20.95
N ASN A 377 -12.18 7.49 -21.69
CA ASN A 377 -11.34 7.42 -22.89
C ASN A 377 -12.07 8.07 -24.10
N ASP A 378 -11.39 8.17 -25.24
CA ASP A 378 -11.94 8.74 -26.49
C ASP A 378 -13.19 8.00 -27.01
N GLN A 379 -13.40 6.76 -26.56
CA GLN A 379 -14.52 5.90 -26.93
C GLN A 379 -15.69 6.01 -25.94
N GLY A 380 -15.54 6.77 -24.84
CA GLY A 380 -16.55 6.90 -23.79
C GLY A 380 -16.52 5.81 -22.72
N ASP A 381 -15.49 4.99 -22.72
CA ASP A 381 -15.32 3.96 -21.71
C ASP A 381 -14.68 4.51 -20.44
N THR A 382 -15.10 3.95 -19.32
CA THR A 382 -14.48 4.14 -18.03
C THR A 382 -14.07 2.82 -17.40
N ILE A 383 -13.07 2.88 -16.53
CA ILE A 383 -12.50 1.75 -15.81
C ILE A 383 -13.13 1.70 -14.42
N ILE A 384 -13.69 0.55 -14.03
CA ILE A 384 -14.38 0.33 -12.75
C ILE A 384 -13.68 -0.78 -11.96
N PRO A 385 -13.21 -0.52 -10.73
CA PRO A 385 -13.12 0.80 -10.11
C PRO A 385 -11.95 1.62 -10.71
N PRO A 386 -12.01 2.96 -10.75
CA PRO A 386 -10.93 3.80 -11.30
C PRO A 386 -9.55 3.59 -10.68
N CYS A 387 -9.48 3.17 -9.41
CA CYS A 387 -8.23 2.80 -8.75
C CYS A 387 -7.59 1.48 -9.26
N GLN A 388 -8.30 0.71 -10.08
CA GLN A 388 -7.90 -0.60 -10.62
C GLN A 388 -7.68 -1.70 -9.58
N ILE A 389 -8.21 -1.51 -8.38
CA ILE A 389 -8.15 -2.48 -7.29
C ILE A 389 -9.59 -2.88 -6.96
N VAL A 390 -9.93 -4.13 -7.25
CA VAL A 390 -11.20 -4.69 -6.80
C VAL A 390 -11.13 -5.00 -5.30
N PRO A 391 -12.24 -4.88 -4.55
CA PRO A 391 -12.25 -5.15 -3.12
C PRO A 391 -11.87 -6.59 -2.79
N PHE A 392 -11.06 -6.76 -1.75
CA PHE A 392 -10.60 -8.06 -1.27
C PHE A 392 -10.61 -8.11 0.26
N HIS A 393 -10.65 -9.32 0.79
CA HIS A 393 -10.73 -9.56 2.23
C HIS A 393 -9.50 -8.98 2.96
N LEU A 394 -9.75 -8.23 4.05
CA LEU A 394 -8.74 -7.51 4.86
C LEU A 394 -8.02 -6.35 4.17
N GLN A 395 -8.56 -5.80 3.08
CA GLN A 395 -8.01 -4.60 2.45
C GLN A 395 -8.04 -3.38 3.40
N VAL A 396 -9.13 -3.17 4.13
CA VAL A 396 -9.37 -2.03 5.04
C VAL A 396 -8.44 -2.09 6.24
N MET A 397 -7.94 -3.28 6.60
CA MET A 397 -6.91 -3.44 7.65
C MET A 397 -5.63 -2.65 7.34
N LEU A 398 -5.34 -2.33 6.08
CA LEU A 398 -4.20 -1.50 5.69
C LEU A 398 -4.43 0.00 5.90
N ALA A 399 -5.70 0.41 6.05
CA ALA A 399 -6.11 1.79 6.33
C ALA A 399 -6.41 2.02 7.82
N ALA A 400 -7.01 1.03 8.50
CA ALA A 400 -7.56 1.17 9.85
C ALA A 400 -6.57 1.68 10.92
N PRO A 401 -5.29 1.21 10.98
CA PRO A 401 -4.31 1.77 11.92
C PRO A 401 -4.04 3.27 11.72
N LEU A 402 -4.22 3.80 10.51
CA LEU A 402 -3.98 5.20 10.20
C LEU A 402 -5.03 6.13 10.83
N CYS A 403 -6.23 5.64 11.12
CA CYS A 403 -7.28 6.40 11.78
C CYS A 403 -6.90 6.83 13.21
N TYR A 404 -5.95 6.14 13.85
CA TYR A 404 -5.37 6.57 15.12
C TYR A 404 -4.36 7.72 15.00
N LEU A 405 -3.84 7.97 13.79
CA LEU A 405 -2.87 9.04 13.53
C LEU A 405 -3.54 10.36 13.12
N PHE A 406 -4.70 10.28 12.46
CA PHE A 406 -5.34 11.42 11.82
C PHE A 406 -6.82 11.46 12.18
N GLN A 407 -7.35 12.65 12.47
CA GLN A 407 -8.75 12.82 12.84
C GLN A 407 -9.68 13.05 11.64
N GLN A 408 -9.13 13.31 10.46
CA GLN A 408 -9.89 13.66 9.26
C GLN A 408 -9.69 12.59 8.18
N ALA A 409 -10.80 12.14 7.58
CA ALA A 409 -10.82 11.16 6.50
C ALA A 409 -9.88 11.57 5.35
N GLU A 410 -9.95 12.82 4.91
CA GLU A 410 -9.09 13.40 3.88
C GLU A 410 -7.59 13.24 4.16
N GLN A 411 -7.14 13.60 5.37
CA GLN A 411 -5.72 13.52 5.71
C GLN A 411 -5.23 12.06 5.73
N THR A 412 -6.07 11.18 6.25
CA THR A 412 -5.81 9.74 6.36
C THR A 412 -5.79 9.09 4.99
N TYR A 413 -6.74 9.47 4.13
CA TYR A 413 -6.83 9.07 2.73
C TYR A 413 -5.54 9.38 1.97
N PHE A 414 -5.02 10.60 2.10
CA PHE A 414 -3.80 10.98 1.40
C PHE A 414 -2.56 10.21 1.85
N VAL A 415 -2.50 9.83 3.13
CA VAL A 415 -1.44 8.95 3.64
C VAL A 415 -1.65 7.52 3.17
N TYR A 416 -2.87 7.00 3.27
CA TYR A 416 -3.24 5.65 2.84
C TYR A 416 -2.94 5.43 1.35
N ARG A 417 -3.38 6.32 0.45
CA ARG A 417 -3.15 6.18 -0.99
C ARG A 417 -1.66 6.14 -1.34
N GLN A 418 -0.82 6.91 -0.61
CA GLN A 418 0.62 6.92 -0.79
C GLN A 418 1.27 5.65 -0.25
N MET A 419 0.86 5.20 0.94
CA MET A 419 1.29 3.93 1.52
C MET A 419 0.95 2.76 0.58
N TYR A 420 -0.25 2.78 0.00
CA TYR A 420 -0.69 1.75 -0.94
C TYR A 420 0.11 1.78 -2.23
N ALA A 421 0.19 2.94 -2.88
CA ALA A 421 0.90 3.10 -4.15
C ALA A 421 2.39 2.71 -4.05
N ARG A 422 3.02 2.97 -2.89
CA ARG A 422 4.44 2.74 -2.66
C ARG A 422 4.77 1.35 -2.11
N TYR A 423 3.99 0.88 -1.14
CA TYR A 423 4.28 -0.33 -0.38
C TYR A 423 3.18 -1.37 -0.53
N PHE A 424 1.95 -1.07 -0.12
CA PHE A 424 0.95 -2.13 0.03
C PHE A 424 0.53 -2.77 -1.30
N CYS A 425 0.64 -2.08 -2.43
CA CYS A 425 0.42 -2.71 -3.74
C CYS A 425 1.32 -3.94 -3.96
N ARG A 426 2.53 -3.96 -3.39
CA ARG A 426 3.48 -5.08 -3.48
C ARG A 426 2.99 -6.33 -2.75
N LEU A 427 2.11 -6.18 -1.75
CA LEU A 427 1.58 -7.27 -0.93
C LEU A 427 0.44 -8.04 -1.61
N HIS A 428 -0.17 -7.47 -2.66
CA HIS A 428 -1.37 -8.02 -3.30
C HIS A 428 -1.17 -8.34 -4.79
N LEU A 429 0.04 -8.13 -5.32
CA LEU A 429 0.37 -8.36 -6.72
C LEU A 429 1.26 -9.60 -6.88
N ILE A 430 0.90 -10.46 -7.83
CA ILE A 430 1.72 -11.59 -8.27
C ILE A 430 2.90 -11.03 -9.09
N SER A 431 4.07 -10.98 -8.48
CA SER A 431 5.30 -10.51 -9.13
C SER A 431 6.53 -11.09 -8.44
N SER A 432 7.58 -11.40 -9.21
CA SER A 432 8.87 -11.92 -8.70
C SER A 432 9.84 -10.82 -8.24
N ARG A 433 9.44 -9.54 -8.34
CA ARG A 433 10.27 -8.40 -7.96
C ARG A 433 10.55 -8.39 -6.46
N LYS A 434 11.63 -7.71 -6.04
CA LYS A 434 11.96 -7.48 -4.63
C LYS A 434 10.80 -6.78 -3.89
N ASP A 435 10.65 -7.10 -2.61
CA ASP A 435 9.63 -6.57 -1.68
C ASP A 435 8.17 -6.90 -2.06
N THR A 436 7.92 -7.73 -3.07
CA THR A 436 6.57 -8.25 -3.38
C THR A 436 6.22 -9.42 -2.48
N ILE A 437 4.93 -9.75 -2.40
CA ILE A 437 4.45 -10.83 -1.53
C ILE A 437 5.18 -12.15 -1.77
N ILE A 438 5.44 -12.53 -3.03
CA ILE A 438 6.17 -13.77 -3.37
C ILE A 438 7.61 -13.71 -2.83
N TYR A 439 8.28 -12.57 -3.01
CA TYR A 439 9.62 -12.35 -2.49
C TYR A 439 9.65 -12.40 -0.96
N LEU A 440 8.68 -11.77 -0.29
CA LEU A 440 8.58 -11.74 1.17
C LEU A 440 8.28 -13.14 1.74
N CYS A 441 7.42 -13.92 1.08
CA CYS A 441 7.17 -15.32 1.43
C CYS A 441 8.46 -16.14 1.33
N LYS A 442 9.20 -15.99 0.22
CA LYS A 442 10.47 -16.69 0.01
C LYS A 442 11.52 -16.29 1.04
N LEU A 443 11.64 -15.00 1.36
CA LEU A 443 12.54 -14.50 2.39
C LEU A 443 12.21 -15.10 3.77
N PHE A 444 10.93 -15.15 4.15
CA PHE A 444 10.50 -15.80 5.39
C PHE A 444 10.94 -17.27 5.43
N GLU A 445 10.67 -18.03 4.37
CA GLU A 445 11.03 -19.44 4.29
C GLU A 445 12.54 -19.66 4.40
N ASP A 446 13.33 -18.86 3.69
CA ASP A 446 14.79 -18.95 3.71
C ASP A 446 15.36 -18.61 5.09
N LEU A 447 14.79 -17.64 5.79
CA LEU A 447 15.20 -17.26 7.14
C LEU A 447 14.92 -18.37 8.15
N VAL A 448 13.71 -18.93 8.17
CA VAL A 448 13.35 -19.99 9.13
C VAL A 448 14.09 -21.29 8.80
N GLN A 449 14.26 -21.65 7.54
CA GLN A 449 15.02 -22.85 7.15
C GLN A 449 16.51 -22.72 7.47
N SER A 450 17.08 -21.52 7.39
CA SER A 450 18.50 -21.30 7.74
C SER A 450 18.73 -21.24 9.25
N ASP A 451 17.78 -20.69 10.01
CA ASP A 451 17.91 -20.50 11.46
C ASP A 451 17.42 -21.72 12.27
N SER A 452 16.26 -22.27 11.94
CA SER A 452 15.58 -23.33 12.69
C SER A 452 14.96 -24.41 11.76
N PRO A 453 15.78 -25.15 10.98
CA PRO A 453 15.27 -26.09 9.97
C PRO A 453 14.39 -27.21 10.52
N GLN A 454 14.67 -27.70 11.74
CA GLN A 454 13.89 -28.78 12.36
C GLN A 454 12.45 -28.35 12.64
N VAL A 455 12.25 -27.09 13.08
CA VAL A 455 10.92 -26.53 13.37
C VAL A 455 10.12 -26.38 12.07
N PHE A 456 10.79 -25.91 11.01
CA PHE A 456 10.17 -25.79 9.69
C PHE A 456 9.70 -27.16 9.18
N TYR A 457 10.59 -28.16 9.22
CA TYR A 457 10.31 -29.52 8.77
C TYR A 457 9.18 -30.18 9.59
N HIS A 458 9.24 -30.08 10.92
CA HIS A 458 8.22 -30.62 11.81
C HIS A 458 6.83 -30.05 11.52
N ALA A 459 6.73 -28.74 11.29
CA ALA A 459 5.46 -28.11 10.94
C ALA A 459 4.88 -28.64 9.62
N VAL A 460 5.74 -28.85 8.62
CA VAL A 460 5.35 -29.47 7.34
C VAL A 460 4.87 -30.92 7.56
N GLU A 461 5.59 -31.73 8.34
CA GLU A 461 5.20 -33.11 8.67
C GLU A 461 3.89 -33.20 9.45
N ALA A 462 3.66 -32.26 10.38
CA ALA A 462 2.41 -32.13 11.12
C ALA A 462 1.23 -31.68 10.24
N GLY A 463 1.47 -31.35 8.96
CA GLY A 463 0.45 -31.01 7.98
C GLY A 463 0.14 -29.52 7.84
N LEU A 464 0.93 -28.63 8.47
CA LEU A 464 0.78 -27.18 8.30
C LEU A 464 2.09 -26.53 7.85
N PRO A 465 2.26 -26.30 6.53
CA PRO A 465 3.39 -25.53 6.02
C PRO A 465 3.49 -24.15 6.72
N PRO A 466 4.66 -23.76 7.25
CA PRO A 466 4.83 -22.51 7.99
C PRO A 466 4.33 -21.27 7.27
N LEU A 467 4.40 -21.24 5.93
CA LEU A 467 3.91 -20.12 5.14
C LEU A 467 2.41 -19.86 5.33
N ARG A 468 1.60 -20.92 5.48
CA ARG A 468 0.14 -20.80 5.68
C ARG A 468 -0.23 -20.13 7.00
N VAL A 469 0.67 -20.17 7.99
CA VAL A 469 0.51 -19.45 9.27
C VAL A 469 0.75 -17.96 9.07
N VAL A 470 1.86 -17.61 8.41
CA VAL A 470 2.34 -16.22 8.40
C VAL A 470 1.82 -15.39 7.22
N PHE A 471 1.30 -16.02 6.17
CA PHE A 471 0.83 -15.32 4.98
C PHE A 471 -0.22 -14.24 5.26
N PRO A 472 -1.24 -14.45 6.12
CA PRO A 472 -2.19 -13.40 6.47
C PRO A 472 -1.52 -12.16 7.09
N TRP A 473 -0.44 -12.36 7.85
CA TRP A 473 0.32 -11.26 8.48
C TRP A 473 1.10 -10.48 7.43
N LEU A 474 1.73 -11.16 6.47
CA LEU A 474 2.43 -10.50 5.37
C LEU A 474 1.46 -9.74 4.46
N PHE A 475 0.29 -10.33 4.18
CA PHE A 475 -0.76 -9.77 3.35
C PHE A 475 -1.31 -8.45 3.91
N THR A 476 -1.49 -8.36 5.24
CA THR A 476 -2.04 -7.18 5.93
C THR A 476 -0.96 -6.27 6.56
N ALA A 477 0.32 -6.53 6.27
CA ALA A 477 1.44 -5.86 6.95
C ALA A 477 1.32 -5.86 8.48
N PHE A 478 0.90 -7.01 9.05
CA PHE A 478 0.61 -7.33 10.45
C PHE A 478 -0.62 -6.65 11.07
N SER A 479 -1.35 -5.82 10.32
CA SER A 479 -2.58 -5.22 10.82
C SER A 479 -3.64 -6.29 11.04
N GLY A 480 -4.24 -6.31 12.24
CA GLY A 480 -5.22 -7.32 12.64
C GLY A 480 -4.64 -8.51 13.40
N TYR A 481 -3.33 -8.72 13.33
CA TYR A 481 -2.65 -9.72 14.14
C TYR A 481 -1.94 -9.10 15.35
N LEU A 482 -1.28 -7.95 15.16
CA LEU A 482 -0.63 -7.21 16.25
C LEU A 482 -1.54 -6.11 16.80
N ALA A 483 -1.28 -5.71 18.04
CA ALA A 483 -1.84 -4.48 18.59
C ALA A 483 -1.45 -3.25 17.74
N VAL A 484 -2.34 -2.27 17.63
CA VAL A 484 -2.20 -1.13 16.71
C VAL A 484 -0.91 -0.34 16.95
N ASP A 485 -0.52 -0.13 18.20
CA ASP A 485 0.73 0.56 18.55
C ASP A 485 1.96 -0.18 18.01
N GLN A 486 1.94 -1.52 18.03
CA GLN A 486 2.99 -2.37 17.50
C GLN A 486 3.02 -2.36 15.97
N VAL A 487 1.86 -2.33 15.31
CA VAL A 487 1.75 -2.13 13.84
C VAL A 487 2.39 -0.78 13.45
N LEU A 488 2.08 0.30 14.16
CA LEU A 488 2.64 1.62 13.89
C LEU A 488 4.15 1.67 14.12
N ILE A 489 4.66 0.98 15.16
CA ILE A 489 6.10 0.82 15.41
C ILE A 489 6.79 0.11 14.23
N LEU A 490 6.17 -0.94 13.68
CA LEU A 490 6.68 -1.65 12.51
C LEU A 490 6.67 -0.75 11.26
N TRP A 491 5.57 -0.04 11.04
CA TRP A 491 5.41 0.84 9.88
C TRP A 491 6.33 2.06 9.93
N ASP A 492 6.68 2.58 11.12
CA ASP A 492 7.75 3.58 11.28
C ASP A 492 9.06 3.08 10.64
N ARG A 493 9.41 1.79 10.81
CA ARG A 493 10.64 1.19 10.26
C ARG A 493 10.52 0.90 8.77
N ILE A 494 9.35 0.48 8.29
CA ILE A 494 9.10 0.35 6.85
C ILE A 494 9.34 1.69 6.16
N LEU A 495 8.84 2.80 6.74
CA LEU A 495 9.06 4.14 6.22
C LEU A 495 10.52 4.60 6.32
N ALA A 496 11.18 4.29 7.44
CA ALA A 496 12.56 4.67 7.71
C ALA A 496 13.58 3.98 6.80
N TYR A 497 13.35 2.69 6.51
CA TYR A 497 14.22 1.88 5.64
C TYR A 497 13.75 1.79 4.20
N ASP A 498 12.53 2.25 3.91
CA ASP A 498 11.90 2.16 2.60
C ASP A 498 11.84 0.73 2.05
N SER A 499 11.53 -0.24 2.92
CA SER A 499 11.52 -1.65 2.56
C SER A 499 10.50 -2.44 3.38
N LEU A 500 9.94 -3.47 2.74
CA LEU A 500 8.99 -4.41 3.33
C LEU A 500 9.64 -5.68 3.89
N GLU A 501 10.96 -5.90 3.70
CA GLU A 501 11.66 -7.11 4.17
C GLU A 501 11.49 -7.36 5.68
N LEU A 502 11.33 -6.30 6.49
CA LEU A 502 11.08 -6.42 7.93
C LEU A 502 9.79 -7.17 8.27
N LEU A 503 8.82 -7.23 7.34
CA LEU A 503 7.63 -8.07 7.50
C LEU A 503 8.02 -9.55 7.59
N SER A 504 8.87 -10.03 6.66
CA SER A 504 9.37 -11.40 6.66
C SER A 504 10.28 -11.70 7.84
N VAL A 505 11.12 -10.73 8.23
CA VAL A 505 12.00 -10.87 9.42
C VAL A 505 11.16 -11.02 10.69
N LEU A 506 10.12 -10.20 10.87
CA LEU A 506 9.23 -10.29 12.02
C LEU A 506 8.43 -11.60 12.02
N ALA A 507 7.92 -12.03 10.86
CA ALA A 507 7.23 -13.31 10.72
C ALA A 507 8.12 -14.49 11.13
N ALA A 508 9.38 -14.50 10.67
CA ALA A 508 10.36 -15.50 11.05
C ALA A 508 10.68 -15.42 12.55
N ALA A 509 10.83 -14.21 13.10
CA ALA A 509 11.06 -14.00 14.52
C ALA A 509 9.94 -14.57 15.40
N ILE A 510 8.68 -14.33 15.05
CA ILE A 510 7.51 -14.85 15.78
C ILE A 510 7.44 -16.37 15.68
N PHE A 511 7.65 -16.92 14.48
CA PHE A 511 7.60 -18.36 14.24
C PHE A 511 8.67 -19.10 15.04
N VAL A 512 9.93 -18.62 14.99
CA VAL A 512 11.05 -19.19 15.75
C VAL A 512 10.89 -18.98 17.26
N PHE A 513 10.34 -17.85 17.69
CA PHE A 513 10.06 -17.58 19.11
C PHE A 513 9.12 -18.64 19.72
N ARG A 514 8.18 -19.19 18.93
CA ARG A 514 7.28 -20.28 19.35
C ARG A 514 7.79 -21.68 19.03
N SER A 515 9.04 -21.83 18.59
CA SER A 515 9.66 -23.11 18.18
C SER A 515 9.40 -24.27 19.13
N LYS A 516 9.59 -24.08 20.45
CA LYS A 516 9.35 -25.13 21.46
C LYS A 516 7.91 -25.64 21.46
N SER A 517 6.93 -24.73 21.32
CA SER A 517 5.52 -25.09 21.24
C SER A 517 5.23 -25.81 19.92
N VAL A 518 5.77 -25.33 18.81
CA VAL A 518 5.61 -25.95 17.48
C VAL A 518 6.16 -27.38 17.48
N MET A 519 7.34 -27.61 18.05
CA MET A 519 7.95 -28.95 18.16
C MET A 519 7.16 -29.93 19.03
N ASN A 520 6.34 -29.41 19.95
CA ASN A 520 5.48 -30.23 20.81
C ASN A 520 4.09 -30.49 20.19
N ALA A 521 3.71 -29.75 19.14
CA ALA A 521 2.44 -29.93 18.45
C ALA A 521 2.47 -31.21 17.61
N SER A 522 1.35 -31.93 17.61
CA SER A 522 1.17 -33.21 16.92
C SER A 522 0.35 -33.10 15.63
N SER A 523 -0.28 -31.94 15.39
CA SER A 523 -1.11 -31.69 14.22
C SER A 523 -1.00 -30.24 13.74
N GLY A 524 -1.38 -30.02 12.48
CA GLY A 524 -1.42 -28.68 11.89
C GLY A 524 -2.38 -27.74 12.62
N ASP A 525 -3.50 -28.24 13.15
CA ASP A 525 -4.45 -27.41 13.89
C ASP A 525 -3.85 -26.94 15.23
N GLU A 526 -3.15 -27.81 15.96
CA GLU A 526 -2.41 -27.39 17.16
C GLU A 526 -1.32 -26.34 16.86
N ILE A 527 -0.66 -26.45 15.71
CA ILE A 527 0.30 -25.42 15.26
C ILE A 527 -0.42 -24.11 14.99
N ARG A 528 -1.60 -24.14 14.36
CA ARG A 528 -2.40 -22.93 14.10
C ARG A 528 -2.80 -22.25 15.40
N ASP A 529 -3.25 -23.01 16.39
CA ASP A 529 -3.68 -22.50 17.70
C ASP A 529 -2.55 -21.79 18.46
N ILE A 530 -1.30 -22.27 18.31
CA ILE A 530 -0.11 -21.62 18.91
C ILE A 530 0.05 -20.15 18.43
N PHE A 531 -0.43 -19.85 17.23
CA PHE A 531 -0.28 -18.56 16.55
C PHE A 531 -1.59 -17.79 16.38
N GLU A 532 -2.67 -18.18 17.05
CA GLU A 532 -3.98 -17.52 16.90
C GLU A 532 -3.95 -16.07 17.43
N ASP A 533 -3.36 -15.84 18.60
CA ASP A 533 -3.29 -14.52 19.24
C ASP A 533 -1.90 -13.89 19.14
N GLY A 534 -1.82 -12.81 18.37
CA GLY A 534 -0.63 -11.98 18.21
C GLY A 534 -0.63 -10.68 19.01
N ALA A 535 -1.71 -10.32 19.72
CA ALA A 535 -1.91 -9.00 20.30
C ALA A 535 -0.85 -8.63 21.35
N HIS A 536 -0.27 -9.65 22.00
CA HIS A 536 0.72 -9.49 23.07
C HIS A 536 2.16 -9.37 22.57
N PHE A 537 2.42 -9.59 21.27
CA PHE A 537 3.79 -9.52 20.74
C PHE A 537 4.31 -8.10 20.67
N ARG A 538 5.52 -7.89 21.19
CA ARG A 538 6.26 -6.63 21.03
C ARG A 538 7.23 -6.77 19.86
N VAL A 539 7.07 -5.90 18.85
CA VAL A 539 7.80 -5.97 17.58
C VAL A 539 9.30 -5.83 17.76
N LEU A 540 9.73 -4.80 18.50
CA LEU A 540 11.15 -4.48 18.64
C LEU A 540 11.94 -5.58 19.35
N PRO A 541 11.53 -6.09 20.53
CA PRO A 541 12.22 -7.21 21.17
C PRO A 541 12.36 -8.44 20.26
N LEU A 542 11.32 -8.78 19.49
CA LEU A 542 11.37 -9.92 18.57
C LEU A 542 12.35 -9.71 17.42
N LEU A 543 12.31 -8.54 16.77
CA LEU A 543 13.27 -8.18 15.72
C LEU A 543 14.71 -8.17 16.26
N GLN A 544 14.92 -7.54 17.43
CA GLN A 544 16.21 -7.46 18.09
C GLN A 544 16.78 -8.84 18.43
N HIS A 545 15.95 -9.68 19.04
CA HIS A 545 16.33 -11.04 19.39
C HIS A 545 16.63 -11.88 18.14
N PHE A 546 15.80 -11.77 17.08
CA PHE A 546 16.01 -12.52 15.84
C PHE A 546 17.24 -12.08 15.06
N LEU A 547 17.46 -10.77 14.96
CA LEU A 547 18.58 -10.25 14.21
C LEU A 547 19.89 -10.34 14.99
N PHE A 548 19.94 -10.11 16.30
CA PHE A 548 21.22 -9.86 16.98
C PHE A 548 21.56 -10.81 18.11
N ASP A 549 20.65 -11.69 18.54
CA ASP A 549 20.99 -12.63 19.59
C ASP A 549 21.94 -13.71 19.07
N SER A 550 23.08 -13.83 19.74
CA SER A 550 24.14 -14.80 19.42
C SER A 550 24.02 -16.09 20.24
N SER A 551 23.09 -16.15 21.20
CA SER A 551 22.87 -17.31 22.08
C SER A 551 21.99 -18.41 21.45
N ARG A 552 21.80 -18.36 20.13
CA ARG A 552 20.91 -19.24 19.37
C ARG A 552 21.65 -20.42 18.77
#